data_AF-A0A259PEA3-F1
#
_entry.id   AF-A0A259PEA3-F1
#
_cell.length_a   1.000
_cell.length_b   1.000
_cell.length_c   1.000
_cell.angle_alpha   90.00
_cell.angle_beta   90.00
_cell.angle_gamma   90.00
#
_symmetry.space_group_name_H-M   'P 1'
#
loop_
_entity.id
_entity.type
_entity.pdbx_description
1 polymer ?
#
loop_
_entity_poly.entity_id
_entity_poly.type
_entity_poly.pdbx_seq_one_letter_code
_entity_poly.pdbx_strand_id
1 'polypeptide(L)'
;MTETAAIFTWPDVLAELIAGRDLGADQTRWAMGEIMRGEAPTACMAGFLVALRAKGETVAELTGLADEMLAHSQRFVVPGRSLDIVGTGGDRAFTVNVSTMAALVIAGAGVTVVKHGNRAASSASGSADVLEALGIRLDQPLDRVGPIATEVGITFCFAGLFHPSMRHAGPVRRALGVATAFNFLGPLTNPAQPQAAAIAAGTAKGNGLIEPVNIVLNELIANGEYAQVLKGWGLDSEGIEKSEINPPGLPKS
;
A
#
# COMPACT_ATOMS: atom_id res chain seq x y z
N MET A 1 9.06 -23.71 25.98
CA MET A 1 10.35 -23.30 25.40
C MET A 1 10.23 -21.81 25.16
N THR A 2 10.91 -21.00 25.96
CA THR A 2 10.95 -19.54 25.78
C THR A 2 11.78 -19.26 24.54
N GLU A 3 11.10 -18.84 23.48
CA GLU A 3 11.70 -18.33 22.25
C GLU A 3 12.51 -17.09 22.61
N THR A 4 13.83 -17.18 22.46
CA THR A 4 14.72 -16.02 22.65
C THR A 4 14.38 -15.03 21.54
N ALA A 5 13.63 -13.97 21.87
CA ALA A 5 13.34 -12.91 20.91
C ALA A 5 14.67 -12.40 20.35
N ALA A 6 14.87 -12.50 19.03
CA ALA A 6 16.04 -11.98 18.38
C ALA A 6 16.13 -10.47 18.68
N ILE A 7 17.23 -10.04 19.28
CA ILE A 7 17.48 -8.62 19.58
C ILE A 7 18.06 -8.01 18.31
N PHE A 8 17.23 -7.32 17.53
CA PHE A 8 17.69 -6.52 16.40
C PHE A 8 18.10 -5.12 16.85
N THR A 9 19.09 -4.53 16.18
CA THR A 9 19.53 -3.16 16.43
C THR A 9 19.62 -2.36 15.13
N TRP A 10 19.54 -1.03 15.24
CA TRP A 10 19.67 -0.14 14.08
C TRP A 10 21.02 -0.28 13.37
N PRO A 11 22.18 -0.33 14.08
CA PRO A 11 23.46 -0.58 13.44
C PRO A 11 23.49 -1.86 12.61
N ASP A 12 22.94 -2.97 13.12
CA ASP A 12 22.94 -4.25 12.42
C ASP A 12 22.08 -4.19 11.16
N VAL A 13 20.84 -3.70 11.28
CA VAL A 13 19.91 -3.55 10.14
C VAL A 13 20.49 -2.64 9.06
N LEU A 14 21.10 -1.51 9.46
CA LEU A 14 21.71 -0.60 8.50
C LEU A 14 22.96 -1.19 7.84
N ALA A 15 23.77 -1.94 8.59
CA ALA A 15 24.97 -2.59 8.05
C ALA A 15 24.63 -3.64 6.98
N GLU A 16 23.58 -4.42 7.19
CA GLU A 16 23.05 -5.36 6.18
C GLU A 16 22.65 -4.62 4.89
N LEU A 17 21.83 -3.57 5.01
CA LEU A 17 21.37 -2.79 3.86
C LEU A 17 22.51 -2.08 3.11
N ILE A 18 23.46 -1.49 3.84
CA ILE A 18 24.64 -0.83 3.25
C ILE A 18 25.50 -1.83 2.49
N ALA A 19 25.58 -3.07 2.97
CA ALA A 19 26.29 -4.14 2.30
C ALA A 19 25.50 -4.78 1.14
N GLY A 20 24.30 -4.26 0.83
CA GLY A 20 23.43 -4.76 -0.24
C GLY A 20 22.80 -6.12 0.08
N ARG A 21 22.68 -6.48 1.36
CA ARG A 21 22.06 -7.75 1.80
C ARG A 21 20.59 -7.54 2.13
N ASP A 22 19.78 -8.52 1.75
CA ASP A 22 18.35 -8.51 2.03
C ASP A 22 18.07 -8.78 3.51
N LEU A 23 17.11 -8.04 4.06
CA LEU A 23 16.60 -8.26 5.40
C LEU A 23 15.54 -9.36 5.40
N GLY A 24 15.51 -10.17 6.45
CA GLY A 24 14.40 -11.07 6.72
C GLY A 24 13.15 -10.32 7.18
N ALA A 25 11.99 -10.98 7.10
CA ALA A 25 10.70 -10.41 7.49
C ALA A 25 10.67 -9.95 8.97
N ASP A 26 11.39 -10.61 9.86
CA ASP A 26 11.44 -10.23 11.29
C ASP A 26 12.27 -8.96 11.52
N GLN A 27 13.33 -8.74 10.74
CA GLN A 27 14.13 -7.52 10.79
C GLN A 27 13.33 -6.32 10.27
N THR A 28 12.57 -6.50 9.20
CA THR A 28 11.73 -5.42 8.65
C THR A 28 10.53 -5.13 9.53
N ARG A 29 9.88 -6.14 10.12
CA ARG A 29 8.85 -5.94 11.15
C ARG A 29 9.40 -5.18 12.34
N TRP A 30 10.57 -5.58 12.85
CA TRP A 30 11.21 -4.86 13.96
C TRP A 30 11.47 -3.38 13.61
N ALA A 31 12.11 -3.12 12.47
CA ALA A 31 12.45 -1.75 12.06
C ALA A 31 11.19 -0.90 11.84
N MET A 32 10.14 -1.46 11.22
CA MET A 32 8.87 -0.76 11.05
C MET A 32 8.18 -0.52 12.39
N GLY A 33 8.25 -1.46 13.33
CA GLY A 33 7.64 -1.34 14.65
C GLY A 33 8.25 -0.19 15.44
N GLU A 34 9.57 -0.07 15.43
CA GLU A 34 10.30 1.08 16.01
C GLU A 34 9.83 2.40 15.40
N ILE A 35 9.62 2.44 14.07
CA ILE A 35 9.10 3.63 13.37
C ILE A 35 7.65 3.93 13.80
N MET A 36 6.79 2.91 13.88
CA MET A 36 5.38 3.06 14.20
C MET A 36 5.12 3.41 15.67
N ARG A 37 6.02 3.02 16.58
CA ARG A 37 6.02 3.43 18.00
C ARG A 37 6.66 4.80 18.23
N GLY A 38 7.39 5.32 17.24
CA GLY A 38 8.11 6.59 17.36
C GLY A 38 9.41 6.48 18.15
N GLU A 39 9.98 5.28 18.24
CA GLU A 39 11.21 4.95 18.97
C GLU A 39 12.44 5.00 18.06
N ALA A 40 12.24 4.90 16.74
CA ALA A 40 13.30 5.00 15.74
C ALA A 40 13.99 6.39 15.75
N PRO A 41 15.31 6.48 15.98
CA PRO A 41 16.04 7.72 15.83
C PRO A 41 15.91 8.27 14.40
N THR A 42 15.71 9.58 14.25
CA THR A 42 15.46 10.22 12.94
C THR A 42 16.54 9.90 11.90
N ALA A 43 17.81 9.90 12.31
CA ALA A 43 18.93 9.56 11.42
C ALA A 43 18.90 8.08 10.99
N CYS A 44 18.58 7.16 11.91
CA CYS A 44 18.46 5.74 11.60
C CYS A 44 17.28 5.47 10.66
N MET A 45 16.13 6.11 10.89
CA MET A 45 14.96 6.01 10.01
C MET A 45 15.29 6.52 8.60
N ALA A 46 15.94 7.68 8.49
CA ALA A 46 16.35 8.23 7.20
C ALA A 46 17.34 7.30 6.48
N GLY A 47 18.36 6.80 7.20
CA GLY A 47 19.33 5.85 6.68
C GLY A 47 18.68 4.55 6.20
N PHE A 48 17.74 4.01 6.96
CA PHE A 48 17.00 2.79 6.62
C PHE A 48 16.21 2.97 5.33
N LEU A 49 15.45 4.06 5.21
CA LEU A 49 14.63 4.31 4.03
C LEU A 49 15.46 4.53 2.77
N VAL A 50 16.59 5.22 2.89
CA VAL A 50 17.50 5.45 1.76
C VAL A 50 18.23 4.17 1.38
N ALA A 51 18.80 3.45 2.35
CA ALA A 51 19.58 2.24 2.10
C ALA A 51 18.71 1.11 1.53
N LEU A 52 17.51 0.91 2.08
CA LEU A 52 16.56 -0.09 1.59
C LEU A 52 16.14 0.21 0.14
N ARG A 53 15.84 1.47 -0.17
CA ARG A 53 15.53 1.90 -1.54
C ARG A 53 16.74 1.73 -2.48
N ALA A 54 17.93 2.11 -2.04
CA ALA A 54 19.14 2.03 -2.85
C ALA A 54 19.53 0.57 -3.18
N LYS A 55 19.34 -0.35 -2.22
CA LYS A 55 19.48 -1.79 -2.41
C LYS A 55 18.44 -2.34 -3.39
N GLY A 56 17.22 -1.82 -3.31
CA GLY A 56 16.03 -2.39 -3.96
C GLY A 56 15.30 -3.29 -2.97
N GLU A 57 13.99 -3.05 -2.81
CA GLU A 57 13.17 -3.78 -1.84
C GLU A 57 12.75 -5.16 -2.36
N THR A 58 12.85 -6.19 -1.50
CA THR A 58 12.31 -7.53 -1.79
C THR A 58 10.85 -7.65 -1.35
N VAL A 59 10.17 -8.71 -1.82
CA VAL A 59 8.80 -9.00 -1.38
C VAL A 59 8.76 -9.27 0.12
N ALA A 60 9.66 -10.09 0.66
CA ALA A 60 9.71 -10.39 2.09
C ALA A 60 9.89 -9.11 2.95
N GLU A 61 10.72 -8.18 2.48
CA GLU A 61 10.90 -6.89 3.13
C GLU A 61 9.61 -6.06 3.11
N LEU A 62 9.01 -5.87 1.93
CA LEU A 62 7.77 -5.10 1.78
C LEU A 62 6.60 -5.70 2.56
N THR A 63 6.48 -7.03 2.59
CA THR A 63 5.46 -7.75 3.37
C THR A 63 5.65 -7.50 4.86
N GLY A 64 6.87 -7.67 5.39
CA GLY A 64 7.12 -7.40 6.82
C GLY A 64 6.86 -5.94 7.21
N LEU A 65 7.19 -4.98 6.34
CA LEU A 65 6.84 -3.57 6.53
C LEU A 65 5.31 -3.32 6.51
N ALA A 66 4.59 -3.94 5.58
CA ALA A 66 3.14 -3.79 5.45
C ALA A 66 2.40 -4.41 6.64
N ASP A 67 2.78 -5.61 7.05
CA ASP A 67 2.22 -6.34 8.19
C ASP A 67 2.31 -5.51 9.47
N GLU A 68 3.48 -4.96 9.75
CA GLU A 68 3.71 -4.17 10.96
C GLU A 68 2.95 -2.83 10.89
N MET A 69 2.91 -2.19 9.72
CA MET A 69 2.12 -0.96 9.55
C MET A 69 0.62 -1.21 9.73
N LEU A 70 0.13 -2.38 9.32
CA LEU A 70 -1.25 -2.83 9.56
C LEU A 70 -1.50 -3.16 11.04
N ALA A 71 -0.54 -3.74 11.75
CA ALA A 71 -0.63 -4.01 13.19
C ALA A 71 -0.80 -2.72 14.01
N HIS A 72 -0.27 -1.60 13.50
CA HIS A 72 -0.41 -0.27 14.09
C HIS A 72 -1.56 0.58 13.49
N SER A 73 -2.44 -0.02 12.68
CA SER A 73 -3.58 0.66 12.05
C SER A 73 -4.88 0.45 12.84
N GLN A 74 -5.86 1.33 12.60
CA GLN A 74 -7.22 1.18 13.11
C GLN A 74 -8.00 0.16 12.26
N ARG A 75 -7.83 -1.13 12.55
CA ARG A 75 -8.44 -2.21 11.77
C ARG A 75 -9.97 -2.24 11.93
N PHE A 76 -10.65 -2.61 10.84
CA PHE A 76 -12.08 -2.93 10.86
C PHE A 76 -12.38 -4.01 9.82
N VAL A 77 -13.61 -4.55 9.86
CA VAL A 77 -14.04 -5.62 8.95
C VAL A 77 -15.26 -5.15 8.19
N VAL A 78 -15.29 -5.44 6.88
CA VAL A 78 -16.47 -5.31 6.04
C VAL A 78 -16.97 -6.70 5.69
N PRO A 79 -18.23 -7.06 6.03
CA PRO A 79 -18.78 -8.35 5.68
C PRO A 79 -18.86 -8.57 4.16
N GLY A 80 -18.63 -9.81 3.74
CA GLY A 80 -18.72 -10.19 2.33
C GLY A 80 -17.46 -9.84 1.52
N ARG A 81 -17.60 -9.87 0.20
CA ARG A 81 -16.51 -9.59 -0.74
C ARG A 81 -16.40 -8.10 -0.96
N SER A 82 -15.19 -7.57 -0.86
CA SER A 82 -14.89 -6.18 -1.09
C SER A 82 -13.63 -5.99 -1.93
N LEU A 83 -13.56 -4.84 -2.59
CA LEU A 83 -12.47 -4.45 -3.48
C LEU A 83 -11.85 -3.12 -3.00
N ASP A 84 -10.53 -3.00 -3.07
CA ASP A 84 -9.86 -1.68 -3.15
C ASP A 84 -9.46 -1.35 -4.59
N ILE A 85 -9.47 -0.07 -4.92
CA ILE A 85 -8.84 0.45 -6.13
C ILE A 85 -8.02 1.68 -5.77
N VAL A 86 -6.71 1.56 -5.89
CA VAL A 86 -5.76 2.50 -5.30
C VAL A 86 -4.55 2.68 -6.21
N GLY A 87 -4.01 3.89 -6.23
CA GLY A 87 -2.77 4.19 -6.92
C GLY A 87 -1.60 4.29 -5.95
N THR A 88 -0.40 3.90 -6.36
CA THR A 88 0.83 4.17 -5.58
C THR A 88 1.11 5.67 -5.42
N GLY A 89 0.56 6.48 -6.33
CA GLY A 89 0.84 7.92 -6.43
C GLY A 89 2.30 8.19 -6.83
N GLY A 90 2.63 9.47 -7.05
CA GLY A 90 4.01 9.89 -7.32
C GLY A 90 4.49 9.72 -8.77
N ASP A 91 3.60 9.42 -9.71
CA ASP A 91 3.89 9.34 -11.14
C ASP A 91 4.20 10.69 -11.81
N ARG A 92 3.95 11.80 -11.09
CA ARG A 92 4.06 13.18 -11.56
C ARG A 92 3.30 13.43 -12.87
N ALA A 93 2.35 12.58 -13.21
CA ALA A 93 1.62 12.64 -14.47
C ALA A 93 0.43 13.62 -14.41
N PHE A 94 0.13 14.17 -13.22
CA PHE A 94 -0.99 15.10 -12.97
C PHE A 94 -2.32 14.63 -13.58
N THR A 95 -2.53 13.32 -13.61
CA THR A 95 -3.73 12.71 -14.17
C THR A 95 -4.94 13.01 -13.28
N VAL A 96 -6.13 12.96 -13.87
CA VAL A 96 -7.39 12.99 -13.12
C VAL A 96 -7.43 11.82 -12.13
N ASN A 97 -8.25 11.91 -11.07
CA ASN A 97 -8.34 10.87 -10.04
C ASN A 97 -9.07 9.61 -10.55
N VAL A 98 -8.47 8.89 -11.51
CA VAL A 98 -9.03 7.72 -12.20
C VAL A 98 -9.45 6.64 -11.21
N SER A 99 -8.64 6.35 -10.20
CA SER A 99 -8.98 5.34 -9.20
C SER A 99 -10.19 5.73 -8.34
N THR A 100 -10.46 7.03 -8.15
CA THR A 100 -11.66 7.49 -7.43
C THR A 100 -12.88 7.37 -8.34
N MET A 101 -12.78 7.77 -9.61
CA MET A 101 -13.89 7.62 -10.55
C MET A 101 -14.24 6.15 -10.79
N ALA A 102 -13.23 5.28 -10.94
CA ALA A 102 -13.43 3.85 -11.10
C ALA A 102 -14.08 3.21 -9.87
N ALA A 103 -13.70 3.61 -8.65
CA ALA A 103 -14.35 3.16 -7.42
C ALA A 103 -15.86 3.42 -7.43
N LEU A 104 -16.28 4.61 -7.87
CA LEU A 104 -17.70 4.97 -7.96
C LEU A 104 -18.45 4.12 -9.00
N VAL A 105 -17.84 3.89 -10.17
CA VAL A 105 -18.43 3.03 -11.22
C VAL A 105 -18.58 1.58 -10.73
N ILE A 106 -17.56 1.04 -10.08
CA ILE A 106 -17.56 -0.32 -9.54
C ILE A 106 -18.63 -0.49 -8.46
N ALA A 107 -18.75 0.49 -7.56
CA ALA A 107 -19.81 0.52 -6.56
C ALA A 107 -21.21 0.58 -7.21
N GLY A 108 -21.37 1.41 -8.25
CA GLY A 108 -22.61 1.48 -9.04
C GLY A 108 -22.96 0.19 -9.78
N ALA A 109 -21.97 -0.67 -10.06
CA ALA A 109 -22.16 -2.01 -10.62
C ALA A 109 -22.52 -3.08 -9.56
N GLY A 110 -22.67 -2.69 -8.29
CA GLY A 110 -23.10 -3.58 -7.20
C GLY A 110 -21.97 -4.30 -6.48
N VAL A 111 -20.71 -3.94 -6.71
CA VAL A 111 -19.56 -4.49 -5.98
C VAL A 111 -19.23 -3.60 -4.79
N THR A 112 -19.06 -4.18 -3.60
CA THR A 112 -18.65 -3.41 -2.42
C THR A 112 -17.23 -2.89 -2.56
N VAL A 113 -17.05 -1.57 -2.47
CA VAL A 113 -15.73 -0.93 -2.56
C VAL A 113 -15.29 -0.39 -1.20
N VAL A 114 -14.10 -0.77 -0.77
CA VAL A 114 -13.46 -0.23 0.43
C VAL A 114 -12.19 0.48 0.02
N LYS A 115 -12.35 1.74 -0.41
CA LYS A 115 -11.25 2.50 -1.01
C LYS A 115 -10.32 3.04 0.07
N HIS A 116 -9.03 2.70 0.01
CA HIS A 116 -8.01 3.36 0.82
C HIS A 116 -7.43 4.56 0.06
N GLY A 117 -7.22 5.68 0.75
CA GLY A 117 -6.68 6.85 0.10
C GLY A 117 -6.21 7.95 1.03
N ASN A 118 -5.49 8.89 0.45
CA ASN A 118 -4.94 10.04 1.16
C ASN A 118 -5.10 11.32 0.34
N ARG A 119 -4.75 12.45 0.96
CA ARG A 119 -4.55 13.74 0.29
C ARG A 119 -3.32 13.68 -0.60
N ALA A 120 -3.26 14.58 -1.58
CA ALA A 120 -2.10 14.68 -2.46
C ALA A 120 -0.79 14.89 -1.66
N ALA A 121 0.22 14.05 -1.95
CA ALA A 121 1.59 14.29 -1.50
C ALA A 121 2.42 15.07 -2.53
N SER A 122 2.11 14.90 -3.83
CA SER A 122 2.88 15.49 -4.94
C SER A 122 2.05 15.79 -6.21
N SER A 123 0.74 15.49 -6.22
CA SER A 123 -0.18 15.79 -7.33
C SER A 123 -0.97 17.06 -7.06
N ALA A 124 -1.73 17.55 -8.06
CA ALA A 124 -2.63 18.70 -7.89
C ALA A 124 -3.80 18.39 -6.95
N SER A 125 -4.26 17.14 -6.89
CA SER A 125 -5.28 16.65 -5.95
C SER A 125 -5.14 15.14 -5.71
N GLY A 126 -5.43 14.69 -4.50
CA GLY A 126 -5.51 13.28 -4.13
C GLY A 126 -6.95 12.80 -4.03
N SER A 127 -7.13 11.50 -3.80
CA SER A 127 -8.45 10.89 -3.68
C SER A 127 -9.31 11.54 -2.58
N ALA A 128 -8.70 11.87 -1.44
CA ALA A 128 -9.37 12.55 -0.34
C ALA A 128 -9.83 13.96 -0.75
N ASP A 129 -8.97 14.72 -1.44
CA ASP A 129 -9.28 16.10 -1.85
C ASP A 129 -10.46 16.15 -2.84
N VAL A 130 -10.54 15.17 -3.76
CA VAL A 130 -11.68 15.04 -4.69
C VAL A 130 -12.97 14.67 -3.96
N LEU A 131 -12.92 13.69 -3.05
CA LEU A 131 -14.11 13.27 -2.31
C LEU A 131 -14.63 14.40 -1.40
N GLU A 132 -13.73 15.14 -0.75
CA GLU A 132 -14.09 16.31 0.06
C GLU A 132 -14.74 17.42 -0.80
N ALA A 133 -14.21 17.68 -1.99
CA ALA A 133 -14.81 18.63 -2.94
C ALA A 133 -16.20 18.18 -3.44
N LEU A 134 -16.48 16.88 -3.45
CA LEU A 134 -17.81 16.31 -3.74
C LEU A 134 -18.75 16.33 -2.52
N GLY A 135 -18.32 16.90 -1.39
CA GLY A 135 -19.11 17.00 -0.15
C GLY A 135 -19.07 15.75 0.73
N ILE A 136 -18.17 14.80 0.46
CA ILE A 136 -18.01 13.62 1.31
C ILE A 136 -17.23 14.01 2.58
N ARG A 137 -17.82 13.66 3.71
CA ARG A 137 -17.20 13.80 5.04
C ARG A 137 -16.06 12.80 5.19
N LEU A 138 -14.82 13.29 5.31
CA LEU A 138 -13.64 12.44 5.53
C LEU A 138 -13.34 12.17 7.02
N ASP A 139 -14.03 12.87 7.91
CA ASP A 139 -13.87 12.84 9.36
C ASP A 139 -14.94 11.98 10.05
N GLN A 140 -15.45 10.97 9.34
CA GLN A 140 -16.43 10.04 9.92
C GLN A 140 -15.81 9.33 11.15
N PRO A 141 -16.60 9.14 12.22
CA PRO A 141 -16.21 8.25 13.30
C PRO A 141 -15.78 6.88 12.76
N LEU A 142 -14.68 6.32 13.28
CA LEU A 142 -14.07 5.09 12.76
C LEU A 142 -15.06 3.90 12.76
N ASP A 143 -15.94 3.85 13.77
CA ASP A 143 -16.99 2.84 13.92
C ASP A 143 -18.11 2.96 12.86
N ARG A 144 -18.21 4.09 12.14
CA ARG A 144 -19.15 4.28 11.02
C ARG A 144 -18.57 3.92 9.67
N VAL A 145 -17.25 3.95 9.49
CA VAL A 145 -16.60 3.70 8.18
C VAL A 145 -16.92 2.28 7.67
N GLY A 146 -16.87 1.27 8.54
CA GLY A 146 -17.23 -0.11 8.19
C GLY A 146 -18.69 -0.28 7.76
N PRO A 147 -19.67 0.08 8.60
CA PRO A 147 -21.09 0.01 8.25
C PRO A 147 -21.48 0.74 6.96
N ILE A 148 -20.87 1.90 6.67
CA ILE A 148 -21.12 2.65 5.42
C ILE A 148 -20.85 1.79 4.18
N ALA A 149 -19.85 0.90 4.22
CA ALA A 149 -19.53 0.02 3.09
C ALA A 149 -20.71 -0.90 2.75
N THR A 150 -21.43 -1.40 3.76
CA THR A 150 -22.59 -2.27 3.57
C THR A 150 -23.86 -1.49 3.26
N GLU A 151 -24.05 -0.33 3.88
CA GLU A 151 -25.25 0.51 3.69
C GLU A 151 -25.29 1.16 2.30
N VAL A 152 -24.14 1.59 1.77
CA VAL A 152 -24.02 2.36 0.52
C VAL A 152 -23.42 1.54 -0.62
N GLY A 153 -22.67 0.48 -0.30
CA GLY A 153 -21.87 -0.27 -1.28
C GLY A 153 -20.47 0.31 -1.51
N ILE A 154 -20.13 1.44 -0.87
CA ILE A 154 -18.79 2.03 -0.92
C ILE A 154 -18.46 2.76 0.37
N THR A 155 -17.22 2.62 0.84
CA THR A 155 -16.65 3.43 1.92
C THR A 155 -15.26 3.94 1.57
N PHE A 156 -14.79 4.96 2.29
CA PHE A 156 -13.47 5.55 2.13
C PHE A 156 -12.68 5.51 3.44
N CYS A 157 -11.54 4.84 3.41
CA CYS A 157 -10.59 4.80 4.50
C CYS A 157 -9.59 5.94 4.33
N PHE A 158 -9.76 7.03 5.07
CA PHE A 158 -8.79 8.12 5.01
C PHE A 158 -7.52 7.76 5.79
N ALA A 159 -6.40 7.61 5.08
CA ALA A 159 -5.14 7.12 5.65
C ALA A 159 -4.66 7.89 6.89
N GLY A 160 -4.93 9.20 6.96
CA GLY A 160 -4.58 10.03 8.11
C GLY A 160 -5.28 9.65 9.42
N LEU A 161 -6.48 9.05 9.33
CA LEU A 161 -7.23 8.55 10.49
C LEU A 161 -6.90 7.08 10.80
N PHE A 162 -6.68 6.29 9.76
CA PHE A 162 -6.48 4.84 9.88
C PHE A 162 -5.04 4.43 10.21
N HIS A 163 -4.05 5.28 9.90
CA HIS A 163 -2.63 5.03 10.22
C HIS A 163 -2.05 6.19 11.05
N PRO A 164 -2.52 6.41 12.30
CA PRO A 164 -2.10 7.55 13.10
C PRO A 164 -0.59 7.54 13.40
N SER A 165 0.04 6.36 13.48
CA SER A 165 1.48 6.19 13.68
C SER A 165 2.33 6.74 12.53
N MET A 166 1.76 6.95 11.34
CA MET A 166 2.45 7.59 10.22
C MET A 166 2.90 9.02 10.51
N ARG A 167 2.40 9.65 11.59
CA ARG A 167 2.91 10.94 12.08
C ARG A 167 4.41 10.89 12.44
N HIS A 168 4.93 9.74 12.83
CA HIS A 168 6.34 9.55 13.18
C HIS A 168 7.24 9.52 11.94
N ALA A 169 6.79 8.85 10.87
CA ALA A 169 7.53 8.78 9.60
C ALA A 169 7.35 10.03 8.72
N GLY A 170 6.23 10.75 8.86
CA GLY A 170 5.85 11.88 8.01
C GLY A 170 6.93 12.98 7.85
N PRO A 171 7.53 13.51 8.94
CA PRO A 171 8.58 14.52 8.87
C PRO A 171 9.82 14.05 8.09
N VAL A 172 10.29 12.83 8.35
CA VAL A 172 11.47 12.27 7.66
C VAL A 172 11.18 12.08 6.18
N ARG A 173 10.02 11.52 5.83
CA ARG A 173 9.60 11.33 4.43
C ARG A 173 9.54 12.66 3.67
N ARG A 174 9.00 13.72 4.29
CA ARG A 174 8.96 15.06 3.69
C ARG A 174 10.36 15.64 3.50
N ALA A 175 11.24 15.49 4.50
CA ALA A 175 12.62 15.98 4.43
C ALA A 175 13.45 15.26 3.35
N LEU A 176 13.25 13.94 3.18
CA LEU A 176 13.92 13.16 2.14
C LEU A 176 13.47 13.57 0.73
N GLY A 177 12.18 13.85 0.53
CA GLY A 177 11.64 14.34 -0.75
C GLY A 177 11.77 13.36 -1.94
N VAL A 178 12.19 12.12 -1.69
CA VAL A 178 12.37 11.05 -2.68
C VAL A 178 11.45 9.88 -2.38
N ALA A 179 11.16 9.07 -3.41
CA ALA A 179 10.38 7.85 -3.23
C ALA A 179 11.18 6.83 -2.39
N THR A 180 10.50 6.17 -1.45
CA THR A 180 11.04 5.14 -0.54
C THR A 180 10.04 3.99 -0.41
N ALA A 181 10.37 2.92 0.32
CA ALA A 181 9.49 1.76 0.51
C ALA A 181 8.05 2.16 0.88
N PHE A 182 7.86 3.24 1.65
CA PHE A 182 6.55 3.80 2.01
C PHE A 182 5.65 4.18 0.83
N ASN A 183 6.20 4.41 -0.36
CA ASN A 183 5.42 4.66 -1.57
C ASN A 183 4.71 3.40 -2.09
N PHE A 184 5.16 2.21 -1.69
CA PHE A 184 4.52 0.94 -2.01
C PHE A 184 3.52 0.49 -0.95
N LEU A 185 3.67 0.96 0.29
CA LEU A 185 2.88 0.47 1.41
C LEU A 185 1.42 0.94 1.40
N GLY A 186 1.10 2.08 0.78
CA GLY A 186 -0.27 2.61 0.76
C GLY A 186 -1.31 1.59 0.26
N PRO A 187 -1.11 0.99 -0.93
CA PRO A 187 -1.97 -0.08 -1.43
C PRO A 187 -1.99 -1.36 -0.58
N LEU A 188 -0.90 -1.69 0.10
CA LEU A 188 -0.77 -2.94 0.86
C LEU A 188 -1.39 -2.84 2.27
N THR A 189 -1.68 -1.63 2.74
CA THR A 189 -2.03 -1.36 4.13
C THR A 189 -3.46 -0.91 4.32
N ASN A 190 -4.38 -1.26 3.41
CA ASN A 190 -5.80 -0.97 3.60
C ASN A 190 -6.29 -1.60 4.93
N PRO A 191 -6.81 -0.80 5.88
CA PRO A 191 -7.18 -1.27 7.22
C PRO A 191 -8.31 -2.31 7.24
N ALA A 192 -9.10 -2.41 6.16
CA ALA A 192 -10.15 -3.41 6.01
C ALA A 192 -9.67 -4.72 5.37
N GLN A 193 -8.45 -4.75 4.79
CA GLN A 193 -7.90 -5.88 4.03
C GLN A 193 -8.93 -6.52 3.07
N PRO A 194 -9.38 -5.76 2.05
CA PRO A 194 -10.31 -6.29 1.05
C PRO A 194 -9.68 -7.48 0.31
N GLN A 195 -10.52 -8.43 -0.09
CA GLN A 195 -10.07 -9.69 -0.67
C GLN A 195 -9.54 -9.54 -2.10
N ALA A 196 -9.77 -8.40 -2.73
CA ALA A 196 -9.18 -8.04 -4.00
C ALA A 196 -8.76 -6.57 -4.01
N ALA A 197 -7.70 -6.28 -4.75
CA ALA A 197 -7.23 -4.93 -4.98
C ALA A 197 -6.83 -4.73 -6.45
N ALA A 198 -7.28 -3.63 -7.04
CA ALA A 198 -6.76 -3.10 -8.30
C ALA A 198 -5.74 -2.01 -7.97
N ILE A 199 -4.45 -2.30 -8.16
CA ILE A 199 -3.36 -1.39 -7.81
C ILE A 199 -2.80 -0.76 -9.09
N ALA A 200 -2.98 0.55 -9.24
CA ALA A 200 -2.36 1.32 -10.32
C ALA A 200 -0.99 1.83 -9.86
N ALA A 201 0.08 1.23 -10.38
CA ALA A 201 1.44 1.71 -10.14
C ALA A 201 1.83 2.72 -11.23
N GLY A 202 1.89 4.00 -10.87
CA GLY A 202 2.32 5.05 -11.77
C GLY A 202 3.81 5.33 -11.59
N THR A 203 4.60 5.10 -12.64
CA THR A 203 6.06 5.23 -12.59
C THR A 203 6.57 5.96 -13.83
N ALA A 204 7.51 6.90 -13.66
CA ALA A 204 8.29 7.38 -14.80
C ALA A 204 9.08 6.21 -15.40
N LYS A 205 9.09 6.09 -16.73
CA LYS A 205 9.81 5.04 -17.47
C LYS A 205 11.28 5.01 -16.99
N GLY A 206 11.74 3.87 -16.47
CA GLY A 206 13.13 3.68 -16.02
C GLY A 206 13.45 3.99 -14.56
N ASN A 207 12.46 4.21 -13.67
CA ASN A 207 12.69 4.49 -12.26
C ASN A 207 12.83 3.24 -11.35
N GLY A 208 12.85 2.04 -11.92
CA GLY A 208 13.04 0.77 -11.19
C GLY A 208 11.87 0.33 -10.30
N LEU A 209 10.75 1.06 -10.24
CA LEU A 209 9.61 0.74 -9.35
C LEU A 209 8.61 -0.24 -9.97
N ILE A 210 8.67 -0.48 -11.28
CA ILE A 210 7.76 -1.42 -11.95
C ILE A 210 8.16 -2.88 -11.65
N GLU A 211 9.46 -3.18 -11.59
CA GLU A 211 9.96 -4.52 -11.27
C GLU A 211 9.42 -5.05 -9.93
N PRO A 212 9.57 -4.32 -8.79
CA PRO A 212 9.12 -4.81 -7.49
C PRO A 212 7.60 -4.99 -7.39
N VAL A 213 6.81 -4.06 -7.95
CA VAL A 213 5.35 -4.20 -7.98
C VAL A 213 4.94 -5.42 -8.80
N ASN A 214 5.58 -5.65 -9.94
CA ASN A 214 5.32 -6.84 -10.73
C ASN A 214 5.78 -8.12 -10.05
N ILE A 215 6.88 -8.11 -9.29
CA ILE A 215 7.32 -9.29 -8.54
C ILE A 215 6.26 -9.64 -7.48
N VAL A 216 5.78 -8.67 -6.69
CA VAL A 216 4.73 -8.89 -5.69
C VAL A 216 3.44 -9.41 -6.34
N LEU A 217 2.98 -8.78 -7.43
CA LEU A 217 1.77 -9.21 -8.13
C LEU A 217 1.93 -10.62 -8.72
N ASN A 218 3.09 -10.95 -9.26
CA ASN A 218 3.36 -12.26 -9.84
C ASN A 218 3.47 -13.37 -8.80
N GLU A 219 3.94 -13.06 -7.60
CA GLU A 219 3.97 -14.01 -6.48
C GLU A 219 2.55 -14.31 -5.98
N LEU A 220 1.67 -13.30 -5.88
CA LEU A 220 0.26 -13.48 -5.55
C LEU A 220 -0.51 -14.28 -6.63
N ILE A 221 -0.14 -14.12 -7.90
CA ILE A 221 -0.65 -14.94 -9.01
C ILE A 221 -0.14 -16.38 -8.90
N ALA A 222 1.17 -16.58 -8.68
CA ALA A 222 1.82 -17.88 -8.63
C ALA A 222 1.37 -18.74 -7.44
N ASN A 223 1.07 -18.12 -6.30
CA ASN A 223 0.61 -18.82 -5.10
C ASN A 223 -0.88 -19.22 -5.16
N GLY A 224 -1.57 -18.93 -6.27
CA GLY A 224 -2.94 -19.37 -6.54
C GLY A 224 -4.02 -18.61 -5.77
N GLU A 225 -3.66 -17.67 -4.90
CA GLU A 225 -4.60 -16.81 -4.17
C GLU A 225 -5.45 -16.00 -5.15
N TYR A 226 -4.85 -15.46 -6.21
CA TYR A 226 -5.57 -14.75 -7.26
C TYR A 226 -6.60 -15.63 -7.98
N ALA A 227 -6.21 -16.86 -8.35
CA ALA A 227 -7.11 -17.81 -9.00
C ALA A 227 -8.26 -18.27 -8.07
N GLN A 228 -8.00 -18.41 -6.77
CA GLN A 228 -9.03 -18.74 -5.78
C GLN A 228 -10.04 -17.59 -5.59
N VAL A 229 -9.57 -16.34 -5.62
CA VAL A 229 -10.44 -15.15 -5.60
C VAL A 229 -11.34 -15.13 -6.83
N LEU A 230 -10.79 -15.30 -8.03
CA LEU A 230 -11.56 -15.31 -9.29
C LEU A 230 -12.60 -16.44 -9.35
N LYS A 231 -12.21 -17.65 -8.93
CA LYS A 231 -13.10 -18.80 -8.84
C LYS A 231 -14.20 -18.58 -7.79
N GLY A 232 -13.84 -18.01 -6.64
CA GLY A 232 -14.80 -17.57 -5.62
C GLY A 232 -15.72 -16.45 -6.11
N TRP A 233 -15.39 -15.79 -7.22
CA TRP A 233 -16.18 -14.75 -7.86
C TRP A 233 -17.12 -15.25 -8.95
N GLY A 234 -17.09 -16.55 -9.26
CA GLY A 234 -17.88 -17.13 -10.35
C GLY A 234 -17.41 -16.64 -11.73
N LEU A 235 -16.19 -16.12 -11.81
CA LEU A 235 -15.57 -15.66 -13.03
C LEU A 235 -14.60 -16.74 -13.51
N ASP A 236 -14.87 -17.32 -14.68
CA ASP A 236 -13.86 -17.99 -15.47
C ASP A 236 -13.08 -16.92 -16.23
N SER A 237 -12.26 -16.13 -15.53
CA SER A 237 -11.30 -15.29 -16.25
C SER A 237 -10.16 -16.18 -16.72
N GLU A 238 -9.76 -16.07 -17.99
CA GLU A 238 -8.42 -16.44 -18.43
C GLU A 238 -7.43 -15.74 -17.50
N GLY A 239 -6.99 -16.46 -16.46
CA GLY A 239 -6.04 -15.94 -15.50
C GLY A 239 -4.79 -15.55 -16.27
N ILE A 240 -4.41 -14.29 -16.18
CA ILE A 240 -3.13 -13.86 -16.75
C ILE A 240 -2.06 -14.62 -15.96
N GLU A 241 -1.29 -15.50 -16.61
CA GLU A 241 -0.27 -16.33 -15.94
C GLU A 241 0.78 -15.47 -15.20
N LYS A 242 0.96 -14.22 -15.64
CA LYS A 242 1.89 -13.25 -15.09
C LYS A 242 1.45 -11.82 -15.42
N SER A 243 1.59 -10.89 -14.48
CA SER A 243 1.58 -9.45 -14.75
C SER A 243 2.74 -9.07 -15.67
N GLU A 244 2.43 -8.46 -16.82
CA GLU A 244 3.39 -7.97 -17.80
C GLU A 244 3.46 -6.44 -17.84
N ILE A 245 4.67 -5.89 -17.97
CA ILE A 245 4.88 -4.46 -18.24
C ILE A 245 4.72 -4.24 -19.75
N ASN A 246 3.73 -3.44 -20.18
CA ASN A 246 3.43 -3.14 -21.59
C ASN A 246 3.14 -4.40 -22.43
N PRO A 247 1.97 -5.05 -22.25
CA PRO A 247 1.58 -6.18 -23.06
C PRO A 247 1.63 -5.85 -24.57
N PRO A 248 2.03 -6.80 -25.42
CA PRO A 248 2.14 -6.58 -26.86
C PRO A 248 0.80 -6.14 -27.44
N GLY A 249 0.79 -4.98 -28.11
CA GLY A 249 -0.41 -4.42 -28.78
C GLY A 249 -0.92 -3.09 -28.21
N LEU A 250 -0.42 -2.62 -27.07
CA LEU A 250 -0.72 -1.27 -26.60
C LEU A 250 0.06 -0.21 -27.40
N PRO A 251 -0.54 0.95 -27.70
CA PRO A 251 0.17 2.04 -28.37
C PRO A 251 1.40 2.43 -27.56
N LYS A 252 2.57 2.37 -28.20
CA LYS A 252 3.81 2.88 -27.60
C LYS A 252 3.69 4.41 -27.57
N SER A 253 3.48 4.99 -26.39
CA SER A 253 3.69 6.41 -26.13
C SER A 253 5.18 6.72 -26.04
#